data_AF-A0A8T7FTA7-F1
#
_entry.id   AF-A0A8T7FTA7-F1
#
_cell.length_a   1.000
_cell.length_b   1.000
_cell.length_c   1.000
_cell.angle_alpha   90.00
_cell.angle_beta   90.00
_cell.angle_gamma   90.00
#
_symmetry.space_group_name_H-M   'P 1'
#
loop_
_entity.id
_entity.type
_entity.pdbx_description
1 polymer ?
#
loop_
_entity_poly.entity_id
_entity_poly.type
_entity_poly.pdbx_seq_one_letter_code
_entity_poly.pdbx_strand_id
1 'polypeptide(L)'
;MILFTIDPGSKTAGMLSIPRDMWVNIPGFGYSRINTAYPSGEGARSPGGGPELAKKTVSQFLGVPVHYYVQVDFNVFVRMVDELVKIGGCIYVQPTEKMTLDPIGPRHG
;
A
#
# COMPACT_ATOMS: atom_id res chain seq x y z
N MET A 1 -0.28 -4.21 0.10
CA MET A 1 0.00 -3.57 1.41
C MET A 1 1.40 -3.99 1.82
N ILE A 2 2.14 -3.13 2.51
CA ILE A 2 3.52 -3.43 2.95
C ILE A 2 3.60 -3.14 4.45
N LEU A 3 4.10 -4.11 5.22
CA LEU A 3 4.51 -3.90 6.61
C LEU A 3 6.00 -3.57 6.63
N PHE A 4 6.35 -2.53 7.37
CA PHE A 4 7.73 -2.08 7.52
C PHE A 4 8.08 -1.99 9.00
N THR A 5 9.29 -2.44 9.34
CA THR A 5 9.81 -2.50 10.70
C THR A 5 11.21 -1.94 10.72
N ILE A 6 11.54 -1.19 11.78
CA ILE A 6 12.89 -0.70 12.06
C ILE A 6 13.21 -1.09 13.49
N ASP A 7 14.36 -1.71 13.71
CA ASP A 7 14.96 -1.92 15.02
C ASP A 7 16.21 -1.05 15.15
N PRO A 8 16.14 0.10 15.85
CA PRO A 8 17.28 0.98 16.04
C PRO A 8 18.39 0.36 16.89
N GLY A 9 18.07 -0.58 17.79
CA GLY A 9 19.04 -1.22 18.67
C GLY A 9 19.98 -2.14 17.89
N SER A 10 19.42 -2.97 17.00
CA SER A 10 20.21 -3.82 16.10
C SER A 10 20.61 -3.13 14.78
N LYS A 11 20.12 -1.91 14.52
CA LYS A 11 20.28 -1.17 13.24
C LYS A 11 19.76 -1.96 12.04
N THR A 12 18.69 -2.73 12.22
CA THR A 12 18.07 -3.52 11.16
C THR A 12 16.75 -2.91 10.72
N ALA A 13 16.39 -3.13 9.46
CA ALA A 13 15.07 -2.82 8.93
C ALA A 13 14.54 -4.04 8.18
N GLY A 14 13.24 -4.29 8.32
CA GLY A 14 12.54 -5.40 7.69
C GLY A 14 11.33 -4.89 6.91
N MET A 15 11.11 -5.44 5.73
CA MET A 15 9.94 -5.16 4.91
C MET A 15 9.26 -6.47 4.54
N LEU A 16 7.93 -6.52 4.72
CA LEU A 16 7.10 -7.66 4.37
C LEU A 16 5.95 -7.19 3.47
N SER A 17 5.94 -7.71 2.23
CA SER A 17 4.80 -7.53 1.33
C SER A 17 3.66 -8.43 1.76
N ILE A 18 2.51 -7.84 2.07
CA ILE A 18 1.29 -8.56 2.42
C ILE A 18 0.45 -8.74 1.14
N PRO A 19 0.23 -9.98 0.68
CA PRO A 19 -0.61 -10.25 -0.48
C PRO A 19 -2.03 -9.69 -0.30
N ARG A 20 -2.59 -9.09 -1.36
CA ARG A 20 -3.89 -8.40 -1.29
C ARG A 20 -5.08 -9.33 -1.04
N ASP A 21 -4.96 -10.59 -1.46
CA ASP A 21 -6.04 -11.58 -1.46
C ASP A 21 -5.96 -12.54 -0.27
N MET A 22 -5.16 -12.21 0.75
CA MET A 22 -5.11 -13.02 1.98
C MET A 22 -6.47 -13.06 2.67
N TRP A 23 -6.93 -14.26 3.01
CA TRP A 23 -8.19 -14.48 3.72
C TRP A 23 -7.99 -14.29 5.23
N VAL A 24 -8.56 -13.23 5.78
CA VAL A 24 -8.34 -12.80 7.17
C VAL A 24 -9.64 -12.34 7.82
N ASN A 25 -9.68 -12.36 9.15
CA ASN A 25 -10.78 -11.77 9.90
C ASN A 25 -10.64 -10.24 9.96
N ILE A 26 -11.62 -9.51 9.44
CA ILE A 26 -11.70 -8.06 9.48
C ILE A 26 -12.58 -7.65 10.67
N PRO A 27 -12.06 -6.89 11.65
CA PRO A 27 -12.81 -6.51 12.84
C PRO A 27 -14.13 -5.81 12.50
N GLY A 28 -15.26 -6.40 12.89
CA GLY A 28 -16.61 -5.86 12.62
C GLY A 28 -17.20 -6.22 11.25
N PHE A 29 -16.47 -6.92 10.38
CA PHE A 29 -16.93 -7.30 9.02
C PHE A 29 -16.81 -8.80 8.73
N GLY A 30 -16.17 -9.56 9.62
CA GLY A 30 -15.99 -11.00 9.45
C GLY A 30 -14.83 -11.35 8.51
N TYR A 31 -14.80 -12.58 8.02
CA TYR A 31 -13.72 -13.06 7.17
C TYR A 31 -13.88 -12.59 5.73
N SER A 32 -12.81 -12.01 5.17
CA SER A 32 -12.74 -11.58 3.78
C SER A 32 -11.28 -11.43 3.34
N ARG A 33 -11.07 -11.01 2.09
CA ARG A 33 -9.75 -10.62 1.58
C ARG A 33 -9.25 -9.36 2.29
N ILE A 34 -7.99 -9.34 2.68
CA ILE A 34 -7.42 -8.25 3.49
C ILE A 34 -7.51 -6.88 2.83
N ASN A 35 -7.46 -6.80 1.50
CA ASN A 35 -7.63 -5.55 0.77
C ASN A 35 -9.02 -4.92 0.94
N THR A 36 -10.03 -5.69 1.35
CA THR A 36 -11.39 -5.16 1.61
C THR A 36 -11.48 -4.38 2.92
N ALA A 37 -10.53 -4.54 3.85
CA ALA A 37 -10.53 -3.81 5.12
C ALA A 37 -10.51 -2.29 4.94
N TYR A 38 -9.80 -1.79 3.92
CA TYR A 38 -9.76 -0.36 3.63
C TYR A 38 -11.13 0.19 3.18
N PRO A 39 -11.74 -0.27 2.06
CA PRO A 39 -13.04 0.25 1.63
C PRO A 39 -14.17 -0.03 2.63
N SER A 40 -14.10 -1.13 3.39
CA SER A 40 -15.07 -1.40 4.47
C SER A 40 -15.00 -0.36 5.59
N GLY A 41 -13.80 0.03 6.01
CA GLY A 41 -13.61 1.03 7.07
C GLY A 41 -14.03 2.43 6.62
N GLU A 42 -13.77 2.78 5.36
CA GLU A 42 -14.26 4.02 4.74
C GLU A 42 -15.79 4.05 4.69
N GLY A 43 -16.41 3.01 4.12
CA GLY A 43 -17.85 2.94 3.91
C GLY A 43 -18.66 2.95 5.22
N ALA A 44 -18.17 2.27 6.25
CA ALA A 44 -18.83 2.22 7.55
C ALA A 44 -18.54 3.43 8.46
N ARG A 45 -17.73 4.41 8.01
CA ARG A 45 -17.29 5.56 8.82
C ARG A 45 -16.72 5.13 10.17
N SER A 46 -15.91 4.08 10.15
CA SER A 46 -15.23 3.59 11.36
C SER A 46 -14.37 4.70 11.97
N PRO A 47 -14.16 4.73 13.30
CA PRO A 47 -13.20 5.65 13.91
C PRO A 47 -11.82 5.48 13.28
N GLY A 48 -11.32 6.51 12.59
CA GLY A 48 -10.07 6.47 11.82
C GLY A 48 -10.17 5.96 10.37
N GLY A 49 -11.38 5.68 9.88
CA GLY A 49 -11.66 5.32 8.49
C GLY A 49 -11.11 3.96 8.05
N GLY A 50 -10.95 3.82 6.73
CA GLY A 50 -10.36 2.67 6.06
C GLY A 50 -8.91 2.37 6.47
N PRO A 51 -8.02 3.37 6.56
CA PRO A 51 -6.64 3.13 6.97
C PRO A 51 -6.55 2.50 8.37
N GLU A 52 -7.34 2.98 9.32
CA GLU A 52 -7.33 2.46 10.69
C GLU A 52 -7.87 1.03 10.77
N LEU A 53 -8.94 0.72 10.03
CA LEU A 53 -9.45 -0.65 9.97
C LEU A 53 -8.47 -1.61 9.30
N ALA A 54 -7.81 -1.16 8.23
CA ALA A 54 -6.76 -1.93 7.56
C ALA A 54 -5.57 -2.18 8.50
N LYS A 55 -5.15 -1.16 9.27
CA LYS A 55 -4.11 -1.27 10.30
C LYS A 55 -4.46 -2.32 11.36
N LYS A 56 -5.69 -2.25 11.91
CA LYS A 56 -6.18 -3.22 12.91
C LYS A 56 -6.23 -4.64 12.34
N THR A 57 -6.72 -4.80 11.12
CA THR A 57 -6.77 -6.10 10.44
C THR A 57 -5.37 -6.72 10.30
N VAL A 58 -4.39 -5.95 9.82
CA VAL A 58 -3.01 -6.41 9.68
C VAL A 58 -2.40 -6.74 11.04
N SER A 59 -2.58 -5.87 12.04
CA SER A 59 -2.05 -6.06 13.38
C SER A 59 -2.60 -7.32 14.05
N GLN A 60 -3.91 -7.57 13.92
CA GLN A 60 -4.55 -8.77 14.44
C GLN A 60 -4.10 -10.03 13.69
N PHE A 61 -3.97 -9.95 12.36
CA PHE A 61 -3.59 -11.09 11.53
C PHE A 61 -2.15 -11.55 11.79
N LEU A 62 -1.21 -10.60 11.89
CA LEU A 62 0.20 -10.89 12.10
C LEU A 62 0.60 -11.00 13.59
N GLY A 63 -0.30 -10.61 14.51
CA GLY A 63 -0.03 -10.62 15.95
C GLY A 63 1.00 -9.60 16.41
N VAL A 64 1.29 -8.57 15.60
CA VAL A 64 2.26 -7.52 15.91
C VAL A 64 1.60 -6.15 15.92
N PRO A 65 2.00 -5.23 16.82
CA PRO A 65 1.46 -3.88 16.86
C PRO A 65 1.92 -3.09 15.62
N VAL A 66 0.96 -2.47 14.93
CA VAL A 66 1.24 -1.53 13.85
C VAL A 66 1.02 -0.11 14.37
N HIS A 67 2.12 0.61 14.58
CA HIS A 67 2.10 1.93 15.22
C HIS A 67 1.64 3.05 14.28
N TYR A 68 2.10 3.00 13.02
CA TYR A 68 1.87 4.05 12.02
C TYR A 68 1.49 3.42 10.68
N TYR A 69 0.79 4.19 9.85
CA TYR A 69 0.52 3.84 8.47
C TYR A 69 0.87 5.03 7.56
N VAL A 70 1.22 4.72 6.33
CA VAL A 70 1.39 5.71 5.27
C VAL A 70 0.49 5.30 4.12
N GLN A 71 -0.30 6.24 3.63
CA GLN A 71 -1.11 6.06 2.43
C GLN A 71 -0.41 6.74 1.26
N VAL A 72 -0.17 5.98 0.20
CA VAL A 72 0.46 6.46 -1.02
C VAL A 72 -0.56 6.30 -2.14
N ASP A 73 -1.02 7.42 -2.69
CA ASP A 73 -1.77 7.45 -3.93
C ASP A 73 -0.84 7.59 -5.14
N PHE A 74 -1.42 7.55 -6.34
CA PHE A 74 -0.65 7.60 -7.58
C PHE A 74 0.09 8.95 -7.76
N ASN A 75 -0.47 10.06 -7.29
CA ASN A 75 0.16 11.37 -7.40
C ASN A 75 1.37 11.49 -6.45
N VAL A 76 1.24 10.98 -5.23
CA VAL A 76 2.36 10.90 -4.28
C VAL A 76 3.47 10.02 -4.85
N PHE A 77 3.12 8.89 -5.47
CA PHE A 77 4.09 8.02 -6.12
C PHE A 77 4.85 8.73 -7.25
N VAL A 78 4.15 9.40 -8.17
CA VAL A 78 4.78 10.17 -9.26
C VAL A 78 5.73 11.22 -8.70
N ARG A 79 5.29 12.00 -7.69
CA ARG A 79 6.14 13.00 -7.05
C ARG A 79 7.38 12.39 -6.39
N MET A 80 7.25 11.24 -5.74
CA MET A 80 8.41 10.55 -5.17
C MET A 80 9.43 10.15 -6.23
N VAL A 81 8.95 9.64 -7.38
CA VAL A 81 9.81 9.32 -8.53
C VAL A 81 10.49 10.56 -9.08
N ASP A 82 9.76 11.66 -9.26
CA ASP A 82 10.31 12.92 -9.76
C ASP A 82 11.41 13.48 -8.84
N GLU A 83 11.18 13.47 -7.52
CA GLU A 83 12.18 13.92 -6.54
C GLU A 83 13.41 13.00 -6.53
N LEU A 84 13.23 11.68 -6.69
CA LEU A 84 14.34 10.73 -6.77
C LEU A 84 15.22 11.00 -8.01
N VAL A 85 14.61 11.30 -9.15
CA VAL A 85 15.34 11.60 -10.39
C VAL A 85 16.11 12.92 -10.28
N LYS A 86 15.54 13.95 -9.64
CA LYS A 86 16.22 15.24 -9.43
C LYS A 86 17.53 15.13 -8.67
N ILE A 87 17.62 14.19 -7.72
CA ILE A 87 18.84 13.96 -6.93
C ILE A 87 19.80 12.95 -7.59
N GLY A 88 19.58 12.61 -8.86
CA GLY A 88 20.44 11.71 -9.63
C GLY A 88 20.12 10.23 -9.49
N GLY A 89 18.96 9.87 -8.92
CA GLY A 89 18.48 8.49 -8.90
C GLY A 89 18.03 8.02 -10.29
N CYS A 90 18.24 6.73 -10.58
CA CYS A 90 17.83 6.11 -11.84
C CYS A 90 16.82 4.99 -11.56
N ILE A 91 15.78 4.90 -12.38
CA ILE A 91 14.79 3.82 -12.33
C ILE A 91 14.96 2.96 -13.57
N TYR A 92 15.34 1.70 -13.37
CA TYR A 92 15.36 0.70 -14.43
C TYR A 92 14.03 -0.04 -14.45
N VAL A 93 13.26 0.15 -15.52
CA VAL A 93 12.07 -0.63 -15.77
C VAL A 93 12.45 -1.76 -16.72
N GLN A 94 12.27 -3.01 -16.29
CA GLN A 94 12.40 -4.18 -17.16
C GLN A 94 11.02 -4.80 -17.35
N PRO A 95 10.29 -4.43 -18.41
CA PRO A 95 9.03 -5.08 -18.74
C PRO A 95 9.30 -6.53 -19.14
N THR A 96 8.61 -7.48 -18.50
CA THR A 96 8.70 -8.91 -18.85
C THR A 96 7.91 -9.23 -20.13
N GLU A 97 7.00 -8.33 -20.54
CA GLU A 97 6.20 -8.43 -21.76
C GLU A 97 6.37 -7.19 -22.63
N LYS A 98 6.16 -7.33 -23.95
CA LYS A 98 6.12 -6.20 -24.87
C LYS A 98 4.98 -5.27 -24.48
N MET A 99 5.31 -4.14 -23.88
CA MET A 99 4.36 -3.06 -23.65
C MET A 99 4.04 -2.42 -25.00
N THR A 100 2.84 -2.69 -25.51
CA THR A 100 2.24 -1.85 -26.56
C THR A 100 1.64 -0.64 -25.84
N LEU A 101 2.30 0.51 -25.97
CA LEU A 101 1.69 1.78 -25.60
C LEU A 101 0.60 2.06 -26.63
N ASP A 102 -0.67 1.91 -26.26
CA ASP A 102 -1.79 2.37 -27.07
C ASP A 102 -1.93 3.90 -26.87
N PRO A 103 -1.54 4.73 -27.86
CA PRO A 103 -1.64 6.17 -27.72
C PRO A 103 -3.08 6.57 -28.00
N ILE A 104 -3.97 6.50 -27.01
CA ILE A 104 -5.32 7.08 -27.13
C ILE A 104 -5.67 7.91 -25.90
N GLY A 105 -5.50 9.23 -26.06
CA GLY A 105 -6.53 10.18 -25.69
C GLY A 105 -6.99 10.87 -26.98
N PRO A 106 -8.30 11.17 -27.17
CA PRO A 106 -8.72 11.93 -28.33
C PRO A 106 -8.00 13.29 -28.33
N ARG A 107 -7.30 13.59 -29.43
CA ARG A 107 -7.00 14.98 -29.81
C ARG A 107 -8.33 15.70 -29.95
N HIS A 108 -8.72 16.46 -28.94
CA HIS A 108 -9.57 17.62 -29.20
C HIS A 108 -8.66 18.71 -29.77
N GLY A 109 -8.99 19.11 -30.99
CA GLY A 109 -8.24 20.09 -31.79
C GLY A 109 -8.38 21.52 -31.33
#